data_AF-A0A2W6BSR2-F1
#
_entry.id   AF-A0A2W6BSR2-F1
#
_cell.length_a   1.000
_cell.length_b   1.000
_cell.length_c   1.000
_cell.angle_alpha   90.00
_cell.angle_beta   90.00
_cell.angle_gamma   90.00
#
_symmetry.space_group_name_H-M   'P 1'
#
loop_
_entity.id
_entity.type
_entity.pdbx_description
1 polymer ?
#
loop_
_entity_poly.entity_id
_entity_poly.type
_entity_poly.pdbx_seq_one_letter_code
_entity_poly.pdbx_strand_id
1 'polypeptide(L)'
;FPFYPQVTTGTYAPEAILDIFNIAQTAEHLAVTFLTAGLGNAATIGLTGLTLEIVQAVLVEEITHVQFLDAAGAMTLTDSFSVPDPKMLTDFTTFFNTLEVADTLFNAAYMTATREFAELGQPTLAKITYQTGSVEAEHRTLARAALALKGVAADIPPNNKAFETDLFLYVRDAAKVLGDLGFLGTAATKASYPGIPTALAAAGAMAQAAVIQKTPNNATSSLTATDNLIGERT
;
A
#
# COMPACT_ATOMS: atom_id res chain seq x y z
N PHE A 1 -2.38 17.70 26.36
CA PHE A 1 -1.80 16.77 25.38
C PHE A 1 -0.46 17.34 24.92
N PRO A 2 0.68 16.89 25.49
CA PRO A 2 1.98 17.36 25.00
C PRO A 2 2.23 16.68 23.64
N PHE A 3 2.36 17.47 22.59
CA PHE A 3 2.36 17.02 21.19
C PHE A 3 3.58 16.21 20.75
N TYR A 4 4.52 15.88 21.64
CA TYR A 4 5.70 15.10 21.26
C TYR A 4 6.22 14.29 22.45
N PRO A 5 6.51 12.98 22.31
CA PRO A 5 7.62 12.45 23.06
C PRO A 5 8.87 13.17 22.55
N GLN A 6 9.54 13.91 23.43
CA GLN A 6 10.94 14.24 23.20
C GLN A 6 11.63 12.90 22.93
N VAL A 7 12.26 12.74 21.77
CA VAL A 7 13.18 11.61 21.55
C VAL A 7 14.34 11.86 22.52
N THR A 8 14.22 11.37 23.74
CA THR A 8 15.04 11.78 24.89
C THR A 8 16.47 11.21 24.86
N THR A 9 16.79 10.40 23.85
CA THR A 9 18.14 9.86 23.66
C THR A 9 18.44 9.71 22.17
N GLY A 10 19.31 10.57 21.65
CA GLY A 10 19.68 10.66 20.23
C GLY A 10 19.05 11.86 19.52
N THR A 11 19.73 12.40 18.51
CA THR A 11 19.17 13.42 17.61
C THR A 11 18.33 12.72 16.56
N TYR A 12 17.03 12.57 16.81
CA TYR A 12 16.09 12.27 15.72
C TYR A 12 16.22 13.34 14.64
N ALA A 13 16.28 12.91 13.39
CA ALA A 13 16.22 13.75 12.21
C ALA A 13 15.41 13.00 11.14
N PRO A 14 14.50 13.67 10.43
CA PRO A 14 13.77 13.05 9.33
C PRO A 14 14.75 12.58 8.23
N GLU A 15 14.36 11.52 7.54
CA GLU A 15 15.07 10.93 6.42
C GLU A 15 15.06 11.86 5.20
N ALA A 16 16.00 11.66 4.28
CA ALA A 16 15.99 12.43 3.04
C ALA A 16 14.74 12.09 2.22
N ILE A 17 14.16 13.09 1.55
CA ILE A 17 12.94 12.93 0.74
C ILE A 17 13.07 11.75 -0.25
N LEU A 18 14.22 11.65 -0.91
CA LEU A 18 14.45 10.59 -1.89
C LEU A 18 14.59 9.21 -1.24
N ASP A 19 15.14 9.11 -0.02
CA ASP A 19 15.22 7.83 0.70
C ASP A 19 13.81 7.34 1.07
N ILE A 20 12.95 8.24 1.56
CA ILE A 20 11.53 7.96 1.83
C ILE A 20 10.84 7.43 0.56
N PHE A 21 11.03 8.12 -0.58
CA PHE A 21 10.44 7.70 -1.85
C PHE A 21 10.99 6.38 -2.37
N ASN A 22 12.28 6.11 -2.23
CA ASN A 22 12.87 4.83 -2.65
C ASN A 22 12.29 3.66 -1.86
N ILE A 23 12.07 3.84 -0.56
CA ILE A 23 11.46 2.81 0.29
C ILE A 23 9.99 2.61 -0.07
N ALA A 24 9.24 3.70 -0.25
CA ALA A 24 7.86 3.63 -0.73
C ALA A 24 7.80 2.89 -2.07
N GLN A 25 8.67 3.21 -3.03
CA GLN A 25 8.69 2.56 -4.34
C GLN A 25 8.99 1.06 -4.25
N THR A 26 9.84 0.64 -3.31
CA THR A 26 10.05 -0.79 -3.04
C THR A 26 8.82 -1.48 -2.48
N ALA A 27 8.07 -0.82 -1.59
CA ALA A 27 6.80 -1.35 -1.09
C ALA A 27 5.74 -1.45 -2.20
N GLU A 28 5.61 -0.43 -3.04
CA GLU A 28 4.68 -0.45 -4.18
C GLU A 28 5.03 -1.52 -5.22
N HIS A 29 6.32 -1.67 -5.54
CA HIS A 29 6.78 -2.74 -6.42
C HIS A 29 6.50 -4.12 -5.83
N LEU A 30 6.63 -4.30 -4.50
CA LEU A 30 6.27 -5.54 -3.79
C LEU A 30 4.76 -5.82 -3.94
N ALA A 31 3.92 -4.82 -3.68
CA ALA A 31 2.47 -4.91 -3.80
C ALA A 31 2.04 -5.31 -5.22
N VAL A 32 2.49 -4.57 -6.23
CA VAL A 32 2.23 -4.86 -7.65
C VAL A 32 2.68 -6.28 -8.02
N THR A 33 3.84 -6.71 -7.53
CA THR A 33 4.37 -8.06 -7.80
C THR A 33 3.43 -9.14 -7.28
N PHE A 34 3.01 -9.06 -6.02
CA PHE A 34 2.19 -10.10 -5.40
C PHE A 34 0.74 -10.08 -5.85
N LEU A 35 0.15 -8.90 -6.05
CA LEU A 35 -1.19 -8.78 -6.60
C LEU A 35 -1.24 -9.33 -8.02
N THR A 36 -0.24 -9.02 -8.86
CA THR A 36 -0.12 -9.59 -10.22
C THR A 36 0.01 -11.11 -10.17
N ALA A 37 0.89 -11.64 -9.30
CA ALA A 37 1.06 -13.08 -9.13
C ALA A 37 -0.21 -13.77 -8.61
N GLY A 38 -0.92 -13.13 -7.67
CA GLY A 38 -2.20 -13.60 -7.13
C GLY A 38 -3.29 -13.65 -8.20
N LEU A 39 -3.42 -12.62 -9.02
CA LEU A 39 -4.36 -12.58 -10.16
C LEU A 39 -4.01 -13.63 -11.22
N GLY A 40 -2.73 -13.87 -11.49
CA GLY A 40 -2.29 -14.98 -12.33
C GLY A 40 -2.69 -16.37 -11.80
N ASN A 41 -2.93 -16.48 -10.49
CA ASN A 41 -3.40 -17.69 -9.81
C ASN A 41 -4.85 -17.58 -9.30
N ALA A 42 -5.64 -16.63 -9.82
CA ALA A 42 -6.96 -16.28 -9.28
C ALA A 42 -7.88 -17.50 -9.10
N ALA A 43 -7.93 -18.39 -10.10
CA ALA A 43 -8.75 -19.59 -10.05
C ALA A 43 -8.29 -20.57 -8.94
N THR A 44 -6.99 -20.72 -8.74
CA THR A 44 -6.40 -21.60 -7.71
C THR A 44 -6.66 -21.06 -6.31
N ILE A 45 -6.44 -19.75 -6.11
CA ILE A 45 -6.72 -19.06 -4.85
C ILE A 45 -8.23 -19.04 -4.57
N GLY A 46 -9.07 -19.09 -5.61
CA GLY A 46 -10.52 -18.99 -5.50
C GLY A 46 -11.01 -17.53 -5.47
N LEU A 47 -10.28 -16.61 -6.11
CA LEU A 47 -10.70 -15.23 -6.34
C LEU A 47 -11.80 -15.21 -7.42
N THR A 48 -13.02 -14.84 -7.04
CA THR A 48 -14.17 -14.77 -7.96
C THR A 48 -15.10 -13.62 -7.56
N GLY A 49 -15.90 -13.14 -8.52
CA GLY A 49 -16.87 -12.06 -8.27
C GLY A 49 -16.21 -10.86 -7.58
N LEU A 50 -16.83 -10.39 -6.49
CA LEU A 50 -16.36 -9.20 -5.77
C LEU A 50 -14.90 -9.30 -5.29
N THR A 51 -14.42 -10.46 -4.85
CA THR A 51 -13.03 -10.55 -4.35
C THR A 51 -12.01 -10.47 -5.48
N LEU A 52 -12.38 -10.92 -6.69
CA LEU A 52 -11.54 -10.74 -7.88
C LEU A 52 -11.51 -9.27 -8.28
N GLU A 53 -12.67 -8.62 -8.31
CA GLU A 53 -12.81 -7.20 -8.65
C GLU A 53 -12.03 -6.30 -7.68
N ILE A 54 -12.07 -6.59 -6.38
CA ILE A 54 -11.27 -5.91 -5.35
C ILE A 54 -9.78 -6.02 -5.68
N VAL A 55 -9.26 -7.22 -5.86
CA VAL A 55 -7.81 -7.42 -6.09
C VAL A 55 -7.36 -6.77 -7.40
N GLN A 56 -8.23 -6.78 -8.42
CA GLN A 56 -7.98 -6.09 -9.68
C GLN A 56 -7.94 -4.57 -9.53
N ALA A 57 -8.84 -3.99 -8.73
CA ALA A 57 -8.86 -2.54 -8.45
C ALA A 57 -7.64 -2.11 -7.64
N VAL A 58 -7.33 -2.83 -6.55
CA VAL A 58 -6.15 -2.60 -5.70
C VAL A 58 -4.88 -2.63 -6.55
N LEU A 59 -4.73 -3.60 -7.47
CA LEU A 59 -3.58 -3.62 -8.37
C LEU A 59 -3.45 -2.34 -9.22
N VAL A 60 -4.55 -1.74 -9.66
CA VAL A 60 -4.51 -0.48 -10.43
C VAL A 60 -4.16 0.71 -9.55
N GLU A 61 -4.60 0.72 -8.29
CA GLU A 61 -4.19 1.70 -7.27
C GLU A 61 -2.68 1.63 -7.02
N GLU A 62 -2.11 0.45 -6.78
CA GLU A 62 -0.66 0.31 -6.57
C GLU A 62 0.16 0.69 -7.82
N ILE A 63 -0.31 0.35 -9.02
CA ILE A 63 0.33 0.81 -10.27
C ILE A 63 0.35 2.34 -10.33
N THR A 64 -0.71 2.99 -9.85
CA THR A 64 -0.81 4.45 -9.82
C THR A 64 0.18 5.04 -8.81
N HIS A 65 0.33 4.43 -7.63
CA HIS A 65 1.34 4.81 -6.65
C HIS A 65 2.76 4.70 -7.24
N VAL A 66 3.07 3.57 -7.91
CA VAL A 66 4.35 3.37 -8.62
C VAL A 66 4.60 4.49 -9.64
N GLN A 67 3.61 4.82 -10.47
CA GLN A 67 3.76 5.86 -11.50
C GLN A 67 4.02 7.24 -10.91
N PHE A 68 3.37 7.57 -9.79
CA PHE A 68 3.61 8.82 -9.08
C PHE A 68 5.06 8.88 -8.56
N LEU A 69 5.51 7.81 -7.91
CA LEU A 69 6.86 7.73 -7.34
C LEU A 69 7.95 7.72 -8.42
N ASP A 70 7.73 7.02 -9.54
CA ASP A 70 8.60 7.07 -10.72
C ASP A 70 8.73 8.51 -11.24
N ALA A 71 7.61 9.23 -11.36
CA ALA A 71 7.60 10.62 -11.80
C ALA A 71 8.30 11.56 -10.79
N ALA A 72 8.32 11.19 -9.51
CA ALA A 72 9.05 11.89 -8.45
C ALA A 72 10.56 11.52 -8.39
N GLY A 73 11.03 10.62 -9.27
CA GLY A 73 12.43 10.20 -9.35
C GLY A 73 12.82 9.11 -8.36
N ALA A 74 11.84 8.44 -7.74
CA ALA A 74 12.09 7.31 -6.86
C ALA A 74 12.76 6.14 -7.61
N MET A 75 13.58 5.38 -6.91
CA MET A 75 14.18 4.14 -7.39
C MET A 75 13.99 3.07 -6.33
N THR A 76 13.46 1.92 -6.75
CA THR A 76 13.33 0.78 -5.84
C THR A 76 14.72 0.26 -5.40
N LEU A 77 14.80 -0.20 -4.16
CA LEU A 77 15.95 -0.93 -3.60
C LEU A 77 16.10 -2.33 -4.22
N THR A 78 15.00 -2.93 -4.69
CA THR A 78 14.99 -4.25 -5.35
C THR A 78 13.72 -4.44 -6.19
N ASP A 79 13.85 -5.19 -7.28
CA ASP A 79 12.73 -5.69 -8.09
C ASP A 79 12.53 -7.21 -7.95
N SER A 80 13.25 -7.85 -7.02
CA SER A 80 13.13 -9.27 -6.74
C SER A 80 12.71 -9.49 -5.29
N PHE A 81 11.48 -9.97 -5.13
CA PHE A 81 10.82 -10.15 -3.84
C PHE A 81 10.73 -11.63 -3.50
N SER A 82 10.91 -11.95 -2.22
CA SER A 82 10.73 -13.29 -1.69
C SER A 82 9.27 -13.51 -1.33
N VAL A 83 8.76 -14.72 -1.62
CA VAL A 83 7.42 -15.15 -1.22
C VAL A 83 7.57 -15.97 0.08
N PRO A 84 7.28 -15.41 1.27
CA PRO A 84 7.62 -16.05 2.54
C PRO A 84 6.81 -17.33 2.78
N ASP A 85 5.52 -17.28 2.45
CA ASP A 85 4.64 -18.45 2.40
C ASP A 85 4.10 -18.62 0.98
N PRO A 86 4.61 -19.61 0.20
CA PRO A 86 4.12 -19.87 -1.15
C PRO A 86 2.62 -20.17 -1.25
N LYS A 87 1.97 -20.54 -0.14
CA LYS A 87 0.51 -20.71 -0.09
C LYS A 87 -0.23 -19.41 -0.37
N MET A 88 0.38 -18.24 -0.21
CA MET A 88 -0.27 -16.98 -0.60
C MET A 88 -0.68 -16.98 -2.08
N LEU A 89 -0.04 -17.80 -2.93
CA LEU A 89 -0.40 -17.90 -4.36
C LEU A 89 -1.39 -19.03 -4.66
N THR A 90 -1.84 -19.80 -3.66
CA THR A 90 -2.71 -20.96 -3.87
C THR A 90 -3.84 -21.10 -2.86
N ASP A 91 -3.83 -20.33 -1.76
CA ASP A 91 -4.81 -20.39 -0.69
C ASP A 91 -5.42 -19.01 -0.44
N PHE A 92 -6.76 -18.96 -0.43
CA PHE A 92 -7.53 -17.74 -0.21
C PHE A 92 -7.20 -17.03 1.11
N THR A 93 -7.09 -17.80 2.19
CA THR A 93 -6.91 -17.25 3.54
C THR A 93 -5.50 -16.72 3.70
N THR A 94 -4.49 -17.49 3.27
CA THR A 94 -3.11 -17.04 3.28
C THR A 94 -2.93 -15.80 2.40
N PHE A 95 -3.52 -15.75 1.21
CA PHE A 95 -3.43 -14.59 0.31
C PHE A 95 -3.91 -13.30 1.00
N PHE A 96 -5.14 -13.27 1.51
CA PHE A 96 -5.69 -12.06 2.13
C PHE A 96 -5.06 -11.72 3.49
N ASN A 97 -4.62 -12.72 4.27
CA ASN A 97 -3.83 -12.45 5.49
C ASN A 97 -2.48 -11.82 5.15
N THR A 98 -1.84 -12.25 4.05
CA THR A 98 -0.59 -11.64 3.58
C THR A 98 -0.81 -10.18 3.15
N LEU A 99 -1.88 -9.90 2.40
CA LEU A 99 -2.24 -8.52 2.04
C LEU A 99 -2.51 -7.67 3.29
N GLU A 100 -3.33 -8.16 4.23
CA GLU A 100 -3.61 -7.43 5.48
C GLU A 100 -2.33 -7.05 6.25
N VAL A 101 -1.36 -7.97 6.33
CA VAL A 101 -0.07 -7.70 6.99
C VAL A 101 0.72 -6.65 6.21
N ALA A 102 0.83 -6.79 4.88
CA ALA A 102 1.54 -5.84 4.04
C ALA A 102 0.94 -4.42 4.14
N ASP A 103 -0.37 -4.29 3.94
CA ASP A 103 -1.08 -3.01 3.99
C ASP A 103 -1.04 -2.36 5.39
N THR A 104 -0.94 -3.17 6.45
CA THR A 104 -0.69 -2.65 7.80
C THR A 104 0.66 -1.95 7.90
N LEU A 105 1.70 -2.53 7.29
CA LEU A 105 3.04 -1.95 7.26
C LEU A 105 3.12 -0.76 6.30
N PHE A 106 2.48 -0.86 5.13
CA PHE A 106 2.46 0.23 4.13
C PHE A 106 1.76 1.46 4.68
N ASN A 107 0.58 1.31 5.27
CA ASN A 107 -0.12 2.42 5.91
C ASN A 107 0.73 3.06 7.02
N ALA A 108 1.35 2.26 7.90
CA ALA A 108 2.22 2.80 8.94
C ALA A 108 3.46 3.51 8.36
N ALA A 109 4.01 3.03 7.25
CA ALA A 109 5.11 3.68 6.54
C ALA A 109 4.66 5.03 5.94
N TYR A 110 3.48 5.10 5.31
CA TYR A 110 2.93 6.34 4.77
C TYR A 110 2.53 7.35 5.85
N MET A 111 2.03 6.90 7.00
CA MET A 111 1.84 7.76 8.18
C MET A 111 3.17 8.34 8.68
N THR A 112 4.22 7.51 8.72
CA THR A 112 5.56 7.94 9.12
C THR A 112 6.12 8.95 8.12
N ALA A 113 6.00 8.67 6.82
CA ALA A 113 6.39 9.60 5.76
C ALA A 113 5.61 10.92 5.83
N THR A 114 4.31 10.88 6.16
CA THR A 114 3.48 12.07 6.38
C THR A 114 4.08 12.95 7.47
N ARG A 115 4.43 12.35 8.61
CA ARG A 115 5.08 13.06 9.74
C ARG A 115 6.42 13.66 9.31
N GLU A 116 7.29 12.86 8.69
CA GLU A 116 8.62 13.30 8.28
C GLU A 116 8.57 14.41 7.24
N PHE A 117 7.68 14.34 6.25
CA PHE A 117 7.47 15.42 5.29
C PHE A 117 6.94 16.68 5.94
N ALA A 118 6.08 16.58 6.96
CA ALA A 118 5.66 17.75 7.73
C ALA A 118 6.85 18.41 8.46
N GLU A 119 7.73 17.61 9.07
CA GLU A 119 8.94 18.09 9.77
C GLU A 119 9.99 18.67 8.82
N LEU A 120 10.05 18.20 7.58
CA LEU A 120 10.88 18.74 6.50
C LEU A 120 10.31 20.01 5.85
N GLY A 121 9.15 20.50 6.30
CA GLY A 121 8.49 21.66 5.70
C GLY A 121 7.93 21.37 4.30
N GLN A 122 7.53 20.12 4.02
CA GLN A 122 6.97 19.64 2.76
C GLN A 122 5.47 19.32 2.89
N PRO A 123 4.59 20.32 3.12
CA PRO A 123 3.17 20.07 3.39
C PRO A 123 2.43 19.40 2.23
N THR A 124 2.84 19.66 0.98
CA THR A 124 2.28 18.98 -0.19
C THR A 124 2.60 17.49 -0.15
N LEU A 125 3.85 17.10 0.13
CA LEU A 125 4.24 15.69 0.22
C LEU A 125 3.61 14.99 1.42
N ALA A 126 3.50 15.68 2.56
CA ALA A 126 2.79 15.16 3.73
C ALA A 126 1.34 14.83 3.40
N LYS A 127 0.66 15.70 2.66
CA LYS A 127 -0.72 15.45 2.24
C LYS A 127 -0.82 14.32 1.21
N ILE A 128 0.10 14.23 0.26
CA ILE A 128 0.10 13.13 -0.73
C ILE A 128 0.28 11.79 -0.02
N THR A 129 1.25 11.68 0.89
CA THR A 129 1.45 10.45 1.67
C THR A 129 0.28 10.14 2.60
N TYR A 130 -0.42 11.14 3.12
CA TYR A 130 -1.69 10.94 3.81
C TYR A 130 -2.79 10.37 2.89
N GLN A 131 -2.89 10.87 1.64
CA GLN A 131 -3.83 10.34 0.65
C GLN A 131 -3.53 8.86 0.36
N THR A 132 -2.27 8.53 0.07
CA THR A 132 -1.85 7.15 -0.18
C THR A 132 -2.06 6.24 1.03
N GLY A 133 -1.62 6.63 2.23
CA GLY A 133 -1.85 5.84 3.44
C GLY A 133 -3.33 5.64 3.77
N SER A 134 -4.21 6.57 3.37
CA SER A 134 -5.66 6.38 3.50
C SER A 134 -6.17 5.27 2.59
N VAL A 135 -5.64 5.17 1.36
CA VAL A 135 -5.95 4.08 0.41
C VAL A 135 -5.42 2.74 0.93
N GLU A 136 -4.21 2.68 1.50
CA GLU A 136 -3.69 1.46 2.13
C GLU A 136 -4.58 0.95 3.28
N ALA A 137 -5.21 1.86 4.03
CA ALA A 137 -6.18 1.49 5.05
C ALA A 137 -7.45 0.86 4.45
N GLU A 138 -7.87 1.30 3.26
CA GLU A 138 -8.96 0.71 2.49
C GLU A 138 -8.59 -0.67 1.97
N HIS A 139 -7.39 -0.86 1.40
CA HIS A 139 -6.87 -2.16 0.96
C HIS A 139 -6.95 -3.19 2.09
N ARG A 140 -6.42 -2.84 3.27
CA ARG A 140 -6.46 -3.69 4.47
C ARG A 140 -7.89 -4.03 4.89
N THR A 141 -8.78 -3.04 4.85
CA THR A 141 -10.21 -3.20 5.20
C THR A 141 -10.89 -4.17 4.22
N LEU A 142 -10.59 -4.05 2.93
CA LEU A 142 -11.12 -4.93 1.88
C LEU A 142 -10.55 -6.35 1.97
N ALA A 143 -9.28 -6.52 2.34
CA ALA A 143 -8.69 -7.83 2.60
C ALA A 143 -9.44 -8.57 3.72
N ARG A 144 -9.72 -7.88 4.83
CA ARG A 144 -10.53 -8.44 5.92
C ARG A 144 -11.98 -8.70 5.54
N ALA A 145 -12.56 -7.82 4.72
CA ALA A 145 -13.92 -8.04 4.20
C ALA A 145 -13.98 -9.30 3.33
N ALA A 146 -12.96 -9.55 2.50
CA ALA A 146 -12.88 -10.77 1.68
C ALA A 146 -12.79 -12.04 2.56
N LEU A 147 -11.99 -12.02 3.62
CA LEU A 147 -11.93 -13.11 4.61
C LEU A 147 -13.29 -13.35 5.27
N ALA A 148 -13.95 -12.29 5.73
CA ALA A 148 -15.27 -12.37 6.35
C ALA A 148 -16.33 -12.93 5.40
N LEU A 149 -16.35 -12.50 4.14
CA LEU A 149 -17.25 -13.02 3.10
C LEU A 149 -17.06 -14.51 2.83
N LYS A 150 -15.84 -15.03 3.00
CA LYS A 150 -15.53 -16.45 2.87
C LYS A 150 -15.90 -17.26 4.13
N GLY A 151 -16.43 -16.61 5.15
CA GLY A 151 -16.74 -17.25 6.43
C GLY A 151 -15.50 -17.67 7.21
N VAL A 152 -14.33 -17.11 6.88
CA VAL A 152 -13.13 -17.27 7.70
C VAL A 152 -13.39 -16.51 9.00
N ALA A 153 -13.44 -17.24 10.10
CA ALA A 153 -13.61 -16.64 11.42
C ALA A 153 -12.37 -15.79 11.72
N ALA A 154 -12.49 -14.49 11.49
CA ALA A 154 -11.53 -13.51 11.97
C ALA A 154 -12.04 -12.98 13.30
N ASP A 155 -11.19 -12.96 14.32
CA ASP A 155 -11.45 -12.24 15.58
C ASP A 155 -11.50 -10.71 15.38
N ILE A 156 -11.30 -10.25 14.14
CA ILE A 156 -11.12 -8.86 13.76
C ILE A 156 -12.16 -8.47 12.70
N PRO A 157 -13.09 -7.55 13.02
CA PRO A 157 -14.00 -6.96 12.04
C PRO A 157 -13.22 -6.24 10.93
N PRO A 158 -13.75 -6.13 9.68
CA PRO A 158 -13.06 -5.44 8.60
C PRO A 158 -12.63 -4.01 8.95
N ASN A 159 -13.57 -3.22 9.50
CA ASN A 159 -13.29 -1.91 10.07
C ASN A 159 -13.29 -2.00 11.59
N ASN A 160 -12.10 -1.92 12.20
CA ASN A 160 -11.91 -2.07 13.64
C ASN A 160 -11.00 -1.00 14.27
N LYS A 161 -10.70 0.10 13.57
CA LYS A 161 -9.78 1.13 14.04
C LYS A 161 -10.44 2.50 14.10
N ALA A 162 -10.25 3.20 15.21
CA ALA A 162 -10.59 4.62 15.35
C ALA A 162 -9.40 5.54 15.00
N PHE A 163 -8.18 5.03 15.15
CA PHE A 163 -6.93 5.65 14.75
C PHE A 163 -6.02 4.56 14.18
N GLU A 164 -5.26 4.90 13.14
CA GLU A 164 -4.27 3.98 12.62
C GLU A 164 -3.10 3.79 13.58
N THR A 165 -2.37 2.69 13.40
CA THR A 165 -1.30 2.29 14.31
C THR A 165 0.03 2.87 13.83
N ASP A 166 0.60 3.78 14.60
CA ASP A 166 1.95 4.28 14.39
C ASP A 166 2.97 3.22 14.83
N LEU A 167 3.59 2.55 13.84
CA LEU A 167 4.52 1.44 14.08
C LEU A 167 6.00 1.85 13.99
N PHE A 168 6.31 2.95 13.30
CA PHE A 168 7.67 3.22 12.86
C PHE A 168 8.17 4.60 13.29
N LEU A 169 9.40 4.63 13.78
CA LEU A 169 10.10 5.89 13.98
C LEU A 169 10.67 6.42 12.67
N TYR A 170 11.08 5.55 11.74
CA TYR A 170 11.57 5.95 10.42
C TYR A 170 10.90 5.11 9.32
N VAL A 171 10.72 5.69 8.13
CA VAL A 171 10.19 4.95 6.96
C VAL A 171 11.06 3.74 6.63
N ARG A 172 12.39 3.83 6.77
CA ARG A 172 13.30 2.68 6.58
C ARG A 172 13.03 1.49 7.49
N ASP A 173 12.41 1.72 8.65
CA ASP A 173 12.09 0.63 9.59
C ASP A 173 11.02 -0.30 8.98
N ALA A 174 10.15 0.21 8.10
CA ALA A 174 9.20 -0.60 7.36
C ALA A 174 9.91 -1.59 6.41
N ALA A 175 10.91 -1.14 5.65
CA ALA A 175 11.72 -2.01 4.79
C ALA A 175 12.44 -3.08 5.62
N LYS A 176 12.94 -2.72 6.80
CA LYS A 176 13.56 -3.68 7.72
C LYS A 176 12.54 -4.76 8.15
N VAL A 177 11.33 -4.36 8.58
CA VAL A 177 10.30 -5.32 9.02
C VAL A 177 9.84 -6.20 7.85
N LEU A 178 9.69 -5.66 6.64
CA LEU A 178 9.41 -6.46 5.44
C LEU A 178 10.51 -7.50 5.18
N GLY A 179 11.78 -7.13 5.39
CA GLY A 179 12.92 -8.05 5.34
C GLY A 179 12.84 -9.14 6.42
N ASP A 180 12.56 -8.77 7.67
CA ASP A 180 12.43 -9.71 8.79
C ASP A 180 11.26 -10.69 8.59
N LEU A 181 10.17 -10.25 7.96
CA LEU A 181 9.03 -11.09 7.55
C LEU A 181 9.32 -11.95 6.30
N GLY A 182 10.48 -11.77 5.69
CA GLY A 182 10.96 -12.59 4.57
C GLY A 182 10.53 -12.09 3.19
N PHE A 183 9.93 -10.91 3.07
CA PHE A 183 9.55 -10.34 1.76
C PHE A 183 10.75 -9.79 1.00
N LEU A 184 11.72 -9.23 1.72
CA LEU A 184 12.97 -8.69 1.18
C LEU A 184 14.14 -9.58 1.63
N GLY A 185 14.38 -10.71 0.97
CA GLY A 185 15.32 -11.71 1.51
C GLY A 185 15.86 -12.73 0.51
N THR A 186 16.20 -13.92 0.99
CA THR A 186 16.79 -15.03 0.20
C THR A 186 15.88 -16.26 0.11
N ALA A 187 14.59 -16.12 0.41
CA ALA A 187 13.64 -17.24 0.31
C ALA A 187 13.70 -17.87 -1.09
N ALA A 188 13.54 -19.20 -1.15
CA ALA A 188 13.71 -19.98 -2.37
C ALA A 188 12.71 -19.57 -3.47
N THR A 189 11.47 -19.29 -3.09
CA THR A 189 10.46 -18.77 -4.02
C THR A 189 10.63 -17.25 -4.15
N LYS A 190 10.87 -16.83 -5.39
CA LYS A 190 11.05 -15.44 -5.80
C LYS A 190 9.99 -15.04 -6.80
N ALA A 191 9.55 -13.78 -6.71
CA ALA A 191 8.75 -13.12 -7.72
C ALA A 191 9.46 -11.81 -8.09
N SER A 192 9.49 -11.52 -9.39
CA SER A 192 10.07 -10.28 -9.89
C SER A 192 8.99 -9.28 -10.24
N TYR A 193 9.27 -8.00 -10.05
CA TYR A 193 8.41 -6.92 -10.49
C TYR A 193 8.06 -7.09 -11.98
N PRO A 194 6.77 -7.24 -12.33
CA PRO A 194 6.36 -7.65 -13.67
C PRO A 194 6.37 -6.49 -14.68
N GLY A 195 6.55 -5.25 -14.21
CA GLY A 195 6.37 -4.03 -14.98
C GLY A 195 4.91 -3.65 -15.15
N ILE A 196 4.66 -2.35 -15.33
CA ILE A 196 3.33 -1.75 -15.47
C ILE A 196 2.48 -2.42 -16.56
N PRO A 197 2.98 -2.70 -17.79
CA PRO A 197 2.14 -3.28 -18.84
C PRO A 197 1.59 -4.67 -18.47
N THR A 198 2.44 -5.51 -17.86
CA THR A 198 2.05 -6.85 -17.41
C THR A 198 1.05 -6.78 -16.26
N ALA A 199 1.29 -5.89 -15.30
CA ALA A 199 0.40 -5.68 -14.16
C ALA A 199 -0.98 -5.16 -14.60
N LEU A 200 -1.04 -4.18 -15.51
CA LEU A 200 -2.29 -3.70 -16.08
C LEU A 200 -3.05 -4.80 -16.83
N ALA A 201 -2.34 -5.68 -17.55
CA ALA A 201 -2.99 -6.81 -18.21
C ALA A 201 -3.62 -7.78 -17.18
N ALA A 202 -2.97 -8.02 -16.05
CA ALA A 202 -3.49 -8.85 -14.97
C ALA A 202 -4.73 -8.24 -14.28
N ALA A 203 -4.79 -6.91 -14.17
CA ALA A 203 -5.95 -6.19 -13.62
C ALA A 203 -7.22 -6.31 -14.49
N GLY A 204 -7.09 -6.76 -15.74
CA GLY A 204 -8.23 -7.07 -16.60
C GLY A 204 -9.17 -5.88 -16.82
N ALA A 205 -10.46 -6.07 -16.56
CA ALA A 205 -11.48 -5.04 -16.79
C ALA A 205 -11.27 -3.77 -15.95
N MET A 206 -10.68 -3.90 -14.75
CA MET A 206 -10.48 -2.76 -13.85
C MET A 206 -9.36 -1.82 -14.32
N ALA A 207 -8.45 -2.28 -15.19
CA ALA A 207 -7.34 -1.49 -15.71
C ALA A 207 -7.77 -0.19 -16.41
N GLN A 208 -8.96 -0.17 -17.03
CA GLN A 208 -9.40 0.95 -17.87
C GLN A 208 -10.33 1.93 -17.15
N ALA A 209 -11.07 1.53 -16.11
CA ALA A 209 -12.24 2.30 -15.66
C ALA A 209 -12.52 2.33 -14.15
N ALA A 210 -11.77 1.63 -13.30
CA ALA A 210 -12.12 1.50 -11.88
C ALA A 210 -11.53 2.60 -10.99
N VAL A 211 -10.26 2.94 -11.20
CA VAL A 211 -9.54 3.90 -10.35
C VAL A 211 -9.69 5.31 -10.93
N ILE A 212 -10.35 6.18 -10.17
CA ILE A 212 -10.79 7.49 -10.64
C ILE A 212 -9.83 8.63 -10.25
N GLN A 213 -9.18 8.58 -9.08
CA GLN A 213 -8.19 9.57 -8.64
C GLN A 213 -6.75 9.07 -8.92
N LYS A 214 -6.33 9.12 -10.18
CA LYS A 214 -5.01 8.59 -10.61
C LYS A 214 -3.82 9.51 -10.36
N THR A 215 -4.07 10.69 -9.80
CA THR A 215 -3.03 11.69 -9.53
C THR A 215 -3.31 12.32 -8.18
N PRO A 216 -2.32 12.49 -7.30
CA PRO A 216 -2.56 13.20 -6.05
C PRO A 216 -3.06 14.62 -6.33
N ASN A 217 -4.18 15.00 -5.71
CA ASN A 217 -4.81 16.29 -5.98
C ASN A 217 -4.37 17.36 -4.97
N ASN A 218 -4.41 18.63 -5.37
CA ASN A 218 -4.17 19.75 -4.47
C ASN A 218 -5.26 20.81 -4.55
N ALA A 219 -6.25 20.67 -3.67
CA ALA A 219 -7.32 21.65 -3.54
C ALA A 219 -6.76 23.06 -3.29
N THR A 220 -6.96 23.95 -4.24
CA THR A 220 -6.66 25.39 -4.14
C THR A 220 -7.88 26.20 -3.68
N SER A 221 -9.04 25.55 -3.59
CA SER A 221 -10.30 26.11 -3.10
C SER A 221 -11.13 25.03 -2.38
N SER A 222 -11.97 25.44 -1.43
CA SER A 222 -12.94 24.55 -0.79
C SER A 222 -14.15 24.30 -1.68
N LEU A 223 -14.71 23.09 -1.60
CA LEU A 223 -16.01 22.78 -2.18
C LEU A 223 -17.13 23.42 -1.34
N THR A 224 -18.25 23.66 -1.99
CA THR A 224 -19.53 24.07 -1.42
C THR A 224 -20.49 22.88 -1.39
N ALA A 225 -21.57 22.98 -0.61
CA ALA A 225 -22.55 21.91 -0.48
C ALA A 225 -23.30 21.57 -1.79
N THR A 226 -23.21 22.43 -2.81
CA THR A 226 -23.80 22.21 -4.14
C THR A 226 -22.84 21.55 -5.14
N ASP A 227 -21.56 21.43 -4.79
CA ASP A 227 -20.58 20.74 -5.62
C ASP A 227 -20.74 19.22 -5.51
N ASN A 228 -20.16 18.48 -6.47
CA ASN A 228 -20.11 17.03 -6.40
C ASN A 228 -19.12 16.60 -5.30
N LEU A 229 -19.64 16.17 -4.15
CA LEU A 229 -18.84 15.78 -2.98
C LEU A 229 -18.28 14.35 -3.05
N ILE A 230 -18.78 13.54 -3.99
CA ILE A 230 -18.36 12.15 -4.21
C ILE A 230 -17.62 11.96 -5.54
N GLY A 231 -17.38 13.05 -6.26
CA GLY A 231 -16.59 13.05 -7.48
C GLY A 231 -15.17 13.50 -7.21
N GLU A 232 -14.25 13.02 -8.04
CA GLU A 232 -12.84 13.37 -7.93
C GLU A 232 -12.53 14.78 -8.37
N ARG A 233 -11.40 15.32 -7.86
CA ARG A 233 -10.83 16.59 -8.31
C ARG A 233 -9.52 16.31 -9.03
N THR A 234 -9.47 16.67 -10.32
CA THR A 234 -8.23 16.73 -11.10
C THR A 234 -7.45 17.99 -10.77
#